data_AF-A0A1L9V9Z3-F1
#
_entry.id   AF-A0A1L9V9Z3-F1
#
_cell.length_a   1.000
_cell.length_b   1.000
_cell.length_c   1.000
_cell.angle_alpha   90.00
_cell.angle_beta   90.00
_cell.angle_gamma   90.00
#
_symmetry.space_group_name_H-M   'P 1'
#
loop_
_entity.id
_entity.type
_entity.pdbx_description
1 polymer ?
#
loop_
_entity_poly.entity_id
_entity_poly.type
_entity_poly.pdbx_seq_one_letter_code
_entity_poly.pdbx_strand_id
1 'polypeptide(L)'
;MCMPYHHYYQRYGRDRDLNLQVTHEIRARIKQDRETGRSAMCENCEAVEGTHECRGYHGINGETSMILCAACNNFYSKNKRHRPENDQHILKTRAWMKHDREVGIPIFCVHCNAQETADLIATTFQFVVGT
;
A
#
# COMPACT_ATOMS: atom_id res chain seq x y z
N MET A 1 -12.80 26.18 -25.18
CA MET A 1 -11.70 26.06 -24.19
C MET A 1 -12.17 26.69 -22.88
N CYS A 2 -11.89 26.10 -21.71
CA CYS A 2 -12.19 26.77 -20.45
C CYS A 2 -11.21 27.92 -20.20
N MET A 3 -11.68 29.01 -19.59
CA MET A 3 -10.86 30.22 -19.34
C MET A 3 -9.54 29.92 -18.59
N PRO A 4 -9.49 29.03 -17.58
CA PRO A 4 -8.23 28.67 -16.91
C PRO A 4 -7.20 28.01 -17.84
N TYR A 5 -7.64 27.20 -18.80
CA TYR A 5 -6.76 26.54 -19.77
C TYR A 5 -6.16 27.53 -20.75
N HIS A 6 -6.99 28.46 -21.26
CA HIS A 6 -6.57 29.49 -22.20
C HIS A 6 -5.48 30.40 -21.59
N HIS A 7 -5.65 30.82 -20.33
CA HIS A 7 -4.63 31.62 -19.63
C HIS A 7 -3.34 30.86 -19.35
N TYR A 8 -3.40 29.55 -19.05
CA TYR A 8 -2.20 28.74 -18.85
C TYR A 8 -1.39 28.62 -20.14
N TYR A 9 -2.05 28.28 -21.26
CA TYR A 9 -1.40 28.12 -22.55
C TYR A 9 -0.77 29.43 -23.03
N GLN A 10 -1.47 30.55 -22.90
CA GLN A 10 -0.93 31.88 -23.22
C GLN A 10 0.32 32.24 -22.41
N ARG A 11 0.41 31.77 -21.15
CA ARG A 11 1.53 32.11 -20.26
C ARG A 11 2.74 31.23 -20.44
N TYR A 12 2.54 29.94 -20.68
CA TYR A 12 3.63 28.94 -20.65
C TYR A 12 3.92 28.33 -22.02
N GLY A 13 3.13 28.63 -23.06
CA GLY A 13 3.34 28.16 -24.43
C GLY A 13 3.26 26.64 -24.58
N ARG A 14 2.64 25.96 -23.61
CA ARG A 14 2.49 24.50 -23.58
C ARG A 14 1.18 24.12 -22.92
N ASP A 15 0.67 22.95 -23.30
CA ASP A 15 -0.51 22.38 -22.66
C ASP A 15 -0.24 22.12 -21.18
N ARG A 16 -1.29 22.28 -20.37
CA ARG A 16 -1.22 21.98 -18.94
C ARG A 16 -1.03 20.48 -18.78
N ASP A 17 0.03 20.08 -18.07
CA ASP A 17 0.30 18.67 -17.77
C ASP A 17 -0.84 18.10 -16.90
N LEU A 18 -1.68 17.26 -17.51
CA LEU A 18 -2.84 16.67 -16.86
C LEU A 18 -2.42 15.74 -15.71
N ASN A 19 -1.28 15.05 -15.83
CA ASN A 19 -0.77 14.18 -14.78
C ASN A 19 -0.31 14.99 -13.56
N LEU A 20 0.25 16.18 -13.79
CA LEU A 20 0.59 17.10 -12.71
C LEU A 20 -0.67 17.56 -11.97
N GLN A 21 -1.74 17.91 -12.70
CA GLN A 21 -3.01 18.30 -12.09
C GLN A 21 -3.63 17.17 -11.25
N VAL A 22 -3.72 15.96 -11.80
CA VAL A 22 -4.23 14.78 -11.08
C VAL A 22 -3.40 14.53 -9.82
N THR A 23 -2.07 14.60 -9.92
CA THR A 23 -1.18 14.42 -8.76
C THR A 23 -1.43 15.48 -7.68
N HIS A 24 -1.67 16.74 -8.05
CA HIS A 24 -2.02 17.79 -7.08
C HIS A 24 -3.35 17.52 -6.37
N GLU A 25 -4.37 17.09 -7.11
CA GLU A 25 -5.69 16.75 -6.56
C GLU A 25 -5.59 15.57 -5.57
N ILE A 26 -4.82 14.54 -5.93
CA ILE A 26 -4.57 13.39 -5.05
C ILE A 26 -3.79 13.82 -3.80
N ARG A 27 -2.77 14.69 -3.92
CA ARG A 27 -2.03 15.21 -2.75
C ARG A 27 -2.96 15.96 -1.80
N ALA A 28 -3.83 16.80 -2.33
CA ALA A 28 -4.79 17.55 -1.54
C ALA A 28 -5.75 16.60 -0.80
N ARG A 29 -6.25 15.56 -1.48
CA ARG A 29 -7.11 14.53 -0.89
C ARG A 29 -6.41 13.80 0.26
N ILE A 30 -5.21 13.25 0.03
CA ILE A 30 -4.45 12.53 1.09
C ILE A 30 -4.20 13.43 2.30
N LYS A 31 -3.82 14.70 2.05
CA LYS A 31 -3.59 15.67 3.12
C LYS A 31 -4.85 15.90 3.94
N GLN A 32 -5.98 16.14 3.27
CA GLN A 32 -7.27 16.34 3.93
C GLN A 32 -7.69 15.08 4.71
N ASP A 33 -7.53 13.90 4.14
CA ASP A 33 -7.86 12.64 4.81
C ASP A 33 -7.07 12.53 6.12
N ARG A 34 -5.74 12.72 6.08
CA ARG A 34 -4.88 12.70 7.28
C ARG A 34 -5.26 13.75 8.32
N GLU A 35 -5.59 14.97 7.90
CA GLU A 35 -6.04 16.05 8.79
C GLU A 35 -7.38 15.71 9.47
N THR A 36 -8.26 14.96 8.78
CA THR A 36 -9.53 14.46 9.33
C THR A 36 -9.39 13.15 10.12
N GLY A 37 -8.18 12.64 10.32
CA GLY A 37 -7.92 11.36 10.99
C GLY A 37 -8.23 10.12 10.14
N ARG A 38 -8.44 10.28 8.83
CA ARG A 38 -8.59 9.16 7.87
C ARG A 38 -7.23 8.77 7.31
N SER A 39 -6.91 7.48 7.41
CA SER A 39 -5.69 6.91 6.83
C SER A 39 -5.82 6.73 5.31
N ALA A 40 -4.73 7.01 4.59
CA ALA A 40 -4.67 6.73 3.16
C ALA A 40 -4.60 5.22 2.89
N MET A 41 -5.26 4.76 1.84
CA MET A 41 -5.21 3.36 1.39
C MET A 41 -4.31 3.23 0.16
N CYS A 42 -3.51 2.16 0.10
CA CYS A 42 -2.71 1.83 -1.08
C CYS A 42 -3.64 1.34 -2.20
N GLU A 43 -3.62 1.97 -3.37
CA GLU A 43 -4.46 1.62 -4.52
C GLU A 43 -4.00 0.34 -5.24
N ASN A 44 -2.83 -0.21 -4.90
CA ASN A 44 -2.39 -1.49 -5.44
C ASN A 44 -2.72 -2.68 -4.53
N CYS A 45 -2.46 -2.55 -3.22
CA CYS A 45 -2.59 -3.67 -2.29
C CYS A 45 -3.63 -3.45 -1.19
N GLU A 46 -4.37 -2.35 -1.23
CA GLU A 46 -5.45 -1.99 -0.29
C GLU A 46 -5.04 -1.89 1.18
N ALA A 47 -3.75 -2.06 1.48
CA ALA A 47 -3.24 -1.87 2.84
C ALA A 47 -3.49 -0.43 3.26
N VAL A 48 -3.93 -0.24 4.51
CA VAL A 48 -4.24 1.06 5.08
C VAL A 48 -3.03 1.59 5.86
N GLU A 49 -2.72 2.87 5.68
CA GLU A 49 -1.61 3.54 6.35
C GLU A 49 -1.75 3.46 7.88
N GLY A 50 -0.67 3.02 8.54
CA GLY A 50 -0.60 2.89 10.00
C GLY A 50 -1.08 1.54 10.54
N THR A 51 -1.54 0.63 9.69
CA THR A 51 -1.93 -0.74 10.11
C THR A 51 -0.74 -1.68 10.22
N HIS A 52 -0.94 -2.87 10.79
CA HIS A 52 0.10 -3.89 10.83
C HIS A 52 0.48 -4.41 9.42
N GLU A 53 -0.43 -4.32 8.44
CA GLU A 53 -0.15 -4.60 7.03
C GLU A 53 0.74 -3.54 6.39
N CYS A 54 0.65 -2.27 6.82
CA CYS A 54 1.47 -1.17 6.33
C CYS A 54 1.72 -0.09 7.39
N ARG A 55 2.87 -0.20 8.06
CA ARG A 55 3.28 0.73 9.15
C ARG A 55 3.79 2.10 8.66
N GLY A 56 3.90 2.31 7.34
CA GLY A 56 4.54 3.50 6.76
C GLY A 56 3.57 4.40 6.00
N TYR A 57 4.00 5.65 5.79
CA TYR A 57 3.27 6.63 4.99
C TYR A 57 3.11 6.19 3.54
N HIS A 58 1.94 6.46 2.96
CA HIS A 58 1.67 6.30 1.54
C HIS A 58 2.04 7.56 0.77
N GLY A 59 2.60 7.37 -0.42
CA GLY A 59 2.99 8.41 -1.34
C GLY A 59 2.28 8.26 -2.68
N ILE A 60 2.42 9.27 -3.54
CA ILE A 60 1.90 9.21 -4.90
C ILE A 60 3.03 8.80 -5.82
N ASN A 61 2.81 7.77 -6.62
CA ASN A 61 3.71 7.40 -7.68
C ASN A 61 3.60 8.40 -8.84
N GLY A 62 4.72 8.99 -9.25
CA GLY A 62 4.72 10.02 -10.29
C GLY A 62 4.46 9.51 -11.71
N GLU A 63 4.60 8.20 -11.95
CA GLU A 63 4.37 7.58 -13.26
C GLU A 63 2.92 7.11 -13.41
N THR A 64 2.34 6.51 -12.37
CA THR A 64 0.96 5.98 -12.41
C THR A 64 -0.07 6.94 -11.84
N SER A 65 0.36 8.02 -11.19
CA SER A 65 -0.49 8.92 -10.40
C SER A 65 -1.35 8.18 -9.36
N MET A 66 -0.87 7.04 -8.84
CA MET A 66 -1.58 6.25 -7.82
C MET A 66 -1.02 6.46 -6.42
N ILE A 67 -1.87 6.29 -5.42
CA ILE A 67 -1.48 6.22 -4.00
C ILE A 67 -0.89 4.84 -3.73
N LEU A 68 0.42 4.75 -3.48
CA LEU A 68 1.10 3.50 -3.21
C LEU A 68 1.79 3.52 -1.84
N CYS A 69 1.74 2.39 -1.14
CA CYS A 69 2.65 2.14 -0.02
C CYS A 69 4.09 2.02 -0.53
N ALA A 70 5.07 2.24 0.35
CA ALA A 70 6.49 2.19 -0.01
C ALA A 70 6.88 0.88 -0.70
N ALA A 71 6.34 -0.26 -0.26
CA ALA A 71 6.63 -1.57 -0.85
C ALA A 71 6.09 -1.70 -2.27
N CYS A 72 4.84 -1.28 -2.53
CA CYS A 72 4.25 -1.32 -3.86
C CYS A 72 4.93 -0.32 -4.81
N ASN A 73 5.26 0.88 -4.31
CA ASN A 73 6.00 1.86 -5.08
C ASN A 73 7.38 1.33 -5.49
N ASN A 74 8.12 0.73 -4.55
CA ASN A 74 9.42 0.11 -4.83
C ASN A 74 9.32 -1.07 -5.80
N PHE A 75 8.28 -1.90 -5.68
CA PHE A 75 8.05 -3.00 -6.62
C PHE A 75 7.80 -2.48 -8.03
N TYR A 76 6.93 -1.46 -8.17
CA TYR A 76 6.64 -0.84 -9.46
C TYR A 76 7.89 -0.19 -10.06
N SER A 77 8.65 0.59 -9.30
CA SER A 77 9.88 1.23 -9.78
C SER A 77 10.90 0.24 -10.34
N LYS A 78 10.98 -0.96 -9.74
CA LYS A 78 11.90 -2.02 -10.18
C LYS A 78 11.38 -2.84 -11.36
N ASN A 79 10.09 -3.21 -11.34
CA ASN A 79 9.53 -4.18 -12.28
C ASN A 79 8.70 -3.56 -13.40
N LYS A 80 8.41 -2.25 -13.31
CA LYS A 80 7.51 -1.50 -14.20
C LYS A 80 6.14 -2.16 -14.37
N ARG A 81 5.68 -2.82 -13.30
CA ARG A 81 4.35 -3.44 -13.17
C ARG A 81 3.90 -3.45 -11.72
N HIS A 82 2.59 -3.51 -11.52
CA HIS A 82 2.01 -3.67 -10.19
C HIS A 82 2.33 -5.05 -9.59
N ARG A 83 2.42 -5.11 -8.26
CA ARG A 83 2.62 -6.38 -7.55
C ARG A 83 1.39 -7.27 -7.78
N PRO A 84 1.56 -8.53 -8.21
CA PRO A 84 0.43 -9.42 -8.46
C PRO A 84 -0.32 -9.74 -7.17
N GLU A 85 -1.61 -10.01 -7.28
CA GLU A 85 -2.52 -10.27 -6.16
C GLU A 85 -2.03 -11.40 -5.23
N ASN A 86 -1.50 -12.50 -5.78
CA ASN A 86 -0.95 -13.60 -4.98
C ASN A 86 0.17 -13.16 -4.04
N ASP A 87 1.12 -12.34 -4.53
CA ASP A 87 2.20 -11.80 -3.70
C ASP A 87 1.64 -10.88 -2.62
N GLN A 88 0.57 -10.12 -2.93
CA GLN A 88 -0.09 -9.26 -1.96
C GLN A 88 -0.77 -10.09 -0.86
N HIS A 89 -1.50 -11.14 -1.23
CA HIS A 89 -2.15 -12.06 -0.29
C HIS A 89 -1.12 -12.70 0.65
N ILE A 90 -0.02 -13.23 0.12
CA ILE A 90 1.04 -13.84 0.92
C ILE A 90 1.59 -12.85 1.95
N LEU A 91 1.82 -11.60 1.56
CA LEU A 91 2.36 -10.58 2.46
C LEU A 91 1.36 -10.12 3.51
N LYS A 92 0.08 -9.95 3.15
CA LYS A 92 -0.99 -9.64 4.10
C LYS A 92 -1.10 -10.77 5.13
N THR A 93 -1.19 -12.01 4.69
CA THR A 93 -1.29 -13.17 5.59
C THR A 93 -0.08 -13.26 6.53
N ARG A 94 1.14 -13.00 6.03
CA ARG A 94 2.34 -12.93 6.89
C ARG A 94 2.27 -11.79 7.91
N ALA A 95 1.74 -10.63 7.54
CA ALA A 95 1.58 -9.49 8.44
C ALA A 95 0.55 -9.78 9.54
N TRP A 96 -0.57 -10.43 9.18
CA TRP A 96 -1.59 -10.90 10.12
C TRP A 96 -1.02 -11.95 11.07
N MET A 97 -0.39 -13.01 10.56
CA MET A 97 0.25 -14.03 11.41
C MET A 97 1.27 -13.43 12.37
N LYS A 98 2.07 -12.45 11.91
CA LYS A 98 3.00 -11.74 12.79
C LYS A 98 2.27 -10.96 13.88
N HIS A 99 1.21 -10.23 13.52
CA HIS A 99 0.40 -9.49 14.48
C HIS A 99 -0.22 -10.42 15.52
N ASP A 100 -0.84 -11.51 15.08
CA ASP A 100 -1.47 -12.52 15.94
C ASP A 100 -0.48 -13.08 16.97
N ARG A 101 0.75 -13.41 16.53
CA ARG A 101 1.84 -13.81 17.44
C ARG A 101 2.20 -12.72 18.45
N GLU A 102 2.31 -11.47 18.00
CA GLU A 102 2.64 -10.32 18.86
C GLU A 102 1.56 -10.07 19.93
N VAL A 103 0.28 -10.31 19.62
CA VAL A 103 -0.84 -10.11 20.55
C VAL A 103 -1.30 -11.38 21.29
N GLY A 104 -0.64 -12.52 21.03
CA GLY A 104 -0.95 -13.81 21.68
C GLY A 104 -2.20 -14.52 21.14
N ILE A 105 -2.65 -14.18 19.93
CA ILE A 105 -3.71 -14.93 19.23
C ILE A 105 -3.12 -16.23 18.68
N PRO A 106 -3.71 -17.40 18.99
CA PRO A 106 -3.20 -18.68 18.52
C PRO A 106 -3.42 -18.86 17.02
N ILE A 107 -2.37 -19.34 16.33
CA ILE A 107 -2.41 -19.66 14.90
C ILE A 107 -2.60 -21.16 14.71
N PHE A 108 -3.50 -21.56 13.81
CA PHE A 108 -3.77 -22.96 13.50
C PHE A 108 -3.39 -23.30 12.06
N CYS A 109 -2.81 -24.48 11.86
CA CYS A 109 -2.56 -25.01 10.53
C CYS A 109 -3.88 -25.36 9.83
N VAL A 110 -4.12 -24.81 8.63
CA VAL A 110 -5.35 -25.06 7.87
C VAL A 110 -5.50 -26.54 7.46
N HIS A 111 -4.40 -27.29 7.33
CA HIS A 111 -4.43 -28.68 6.89
C HIS A 111 -4.69 -29.69 8.01
N CYS A 112 -4.08 -29.51 9.18
CA CYS A 112 -4.15 -30.48 10.27
C CYS A 112 -4.73 -29.92 11.57
N ASN A 113 -5.11 -28.64 11.60
CA ASN A 113 -5.62 -27.93 12.76
C ASN A 113 -4.67 -27.92 13.98
N ALA A 114 -3.39 -28.23 13.77
CA ALA A 114 -2.39 -28.13 14.81
C ALA A 114 -2.19 -26.66 15.20
N GLN A 115 -2.10 -26.38 16.49
CA GLN A 115 -1.82 -25.06 17.03
C GLN A 115 -0.32 -24.76 16.98
N GLU A 116 0.05 -23.55 16.56
CA GLU A 116 1.41 -23.04 16.68
C GLU A 116 1.72 -22.82 18.17
N THR A 117 2.70 -23.55 18.71
CA THR A 117 3.11 -23.46 20.11
C THR A 117 4.23 -22.46 20.29
N ALA A 118 4.40 -21.93 21.51
CA ALA A 118 5.51 -21.02 21.83
C ALA A 118 6.89 -21.63 21.53
N ASP A 119 7.05 -22.94 21.68
CA ASP A 119 8.27 -23.68 21.34
C ASP A 119 8.55 -23.68 19.82
N LEU A 120 7.50 -23.77 18.99
CA LEU A 120 7.62 -23.66 17.53
C LEU A 120 7.96 -22.23 17.08
N ILE A 121 7.47 -21.22 17.80
CA ILE A 121 7.77 -19.79 17.52
C ILE A 121 9.19 -19.43 17.95
N ALA A 122 9.67 -19.99 19.06
CA ALA A 122 11.04 -19.78 19.57
C ALA A 122 12.10 -20.47 18.70
N THR A 123 11.69 -21.40 17.83
CA THR A 123 12.54 -22.06 16.84
C THR A 123 12.27 -21.52 15.42
N THR A 124 13.11 -21.87 14.44
CA THR A 124 12.88 -21.50 13.02
C THR A 124 11.72 -22.23 12.35
N PHE A 125 10.95 -23.04 13.08
CA PHE A 125 9.87 -23.91 12.59
C PHE A 125 8.46 -23.33 12.77
N GLN A 126 8.33 -22.00 12.80
CA GLN A 126 7.03 -21.33 12.76
C GLN A 126 6.24 -21.68 11.49
N PHE A 127 4.90 -21.66 11.57
CA PHE A 127 4.02 -21.80 10.42
C PHE A 127 4.27 -20.67 9.42
N VAL A 128 4.26 -21.02 8.13
CA VAL A 128 4.49 -20.12 7.01
C VAL A 128 3.37 -20.21 5.99
N VAL A 129 3.15 -19.11 5.28
CA VAL A 129 2.23 -19.07 4.13
C VAL A 129 2.89 -19.81 2.96
N GLY A 130 2.20 -20.82 2.43
CA GLY A 130 2.62 -21.56 1.22
C GLY A 130 2.68 -20.64 0.01
N THR A 131 3.71 -20.83 -0.81
CA THR A 131 3.97 -20.09 -2.06
C THR A 131 3.44 -20.84 -3.27
#